data_AF-A0A2A3F7J3-F1
#
_entry.id   AF-A0A2A3F7J3-F1
#
_cell.length_a   1.000
_cell.length_b   1.000
_cell.length_c   1.000
_cell.angle_alpha   90.00
_cell.angle_beta   90.00
_cell.angle_gamma   90.00
#
_symmetry.space_group_name_H-M   'P 1'
#
loop_
_entity.id
_entity.type
_entity.pdbx_description
1 polymer ?
#
loop_
_entity_poly.entity_id
_entity_poly.type
_entity_poly.pdbx_seq_one_letter_code
_entity_poly.pdbx_strand_id
1 'polypeptide(L)'
;MRHRHTLSLVTWISSVTLILAACSDDSATAASNASSASATSSTAEPDSTVKRITAPPTTSAVAEATREEDLHGAALYLQTCHDALEYFDAFRELADMAGEPFDAKEAADGLLELARTGGEELRHDLEASGDLDVAAADPNEPTWEEIPKADRTEIERAIYAAANDDC
;
A
#
# COMPACT_ATOMS: atom_id res chain seq x y z
N MET A 1 27.54 -12.91 59.91
CA MET A 1 27.57 -14.38 59.84
C MET A 1 26.44 -14.86 58.94
N ARG A 2 26.78 -15.65 57.92
CA ARG A 2 25.99 -16.69 57.22
C ARG A 2 24.64 -16.25 56.60
N HIS A 3 24.61 -15.96 55.29
CA HIS A 3 24.27 -16.91 54.19
C HIS A 3 22.92 -17.62 54.36
N ARG A 4 21.97 -17.35 53.46
CA ARG A 4 21.51 -18.32 52.43
C ARG A 4 20.27 -17.86 51.65
N HIS A 5 20.38 -18.04 50.33
CA HIS A 5 19.36 -18.45 49.34
C HIS A 5 18.20 -17.47 49.07
N THR A 6 17.83 -17.15 47.83
CA THR A 6 17.72 -17.97 46.62
C THR A 6 17.79 -17.07 45.38
N LEU A 7 18.65 -17.42 44.42
CA LEU A 7 18.46 -17.02 43.03
C LEU A 7 17.15 -17.65 42.53
N SER A 8 16.29 -16.86 41.89
CA SER A 8 15.23 -17.39 41.03
C SER A 8 15.55 -16.93 39.61
N LEU A 9 16.34 -17.75 38.91
CA LEU A 9 16.35 -17.75 37.45
C LEU A 9 15.06 -18.43 37.00
N VAL A 10 14.13 -17.67 36.45
CA VAL A 10 13.06 -18.25 35.62
C VAL A 10 13.35 -17.84 34.19
N THR A 11 14.15 -18.68 33.55
CA THR A 11 14.41 -18.74 32.13
C THR A 11 13.11 -19.11 31.41
N TRP A 12 12.44 -18.15 30.77
CA TRP A 12 11.41 -18.45 29.77
C TRP A 12 12.03 -18.33 28.38
N ILE A 13 12.48 -19.47 27.86
CA ILE A 13 12.75 -19.65 26.43
C ILE A 13 11.38 -19.88 25.79
N SER A 14 10.78 -18.83 25.22
CA SER A 14 9.64 -18.99 24.31
C SER A 14 10.17 -19.42 22.94
N SER A 15 9.93 -20.67 22.60
CA SER A 15 10.24 -21.23 21.30
C SER A 15 9.36 -20.61 20.22
N VAL A 16 9.96 -19.82 19.34
CA VAL A 16 9.37 -19.36 18.08
C VAL A 16 9.15 -20.58 17.19
N THR A 17 7.89 -20.93 16.96
CA THR A 17 7.52 -21.95 15.96
C THR A 17 7.22 -21.23 14.66
N LEU A 18 8.22 -21.14 13.78
CA LEU A 18 8.06 -20.75 12.38
C LEU A 18 7.31 -21.87 11.64
N ILE A 19 6.02 -21.65 11.35
CA ILE A 19 5.29 -22.48 10.40
C ILE A 19 5.47 -21.83 9.02
N LEU A 20 6.43 -22.35 8.25
CA LEU A 20 6.49 -22.16 6.80
C LEU A 20 5.29 -22.90 6.19
N ALA A 21 4.30 -22.16 5.68
CA ALA A 21 3.34 -22.69 4.72
C ALA A 21 3.83 -22.32 3.31
N ALA A 22 4.35 -23.32 2.62
CA ALA A 22 4.79 -23.24 1.24
C ALA A 22 3.58 -23.08 0.30
N CYS A 23 3.76 -22.26 -0.74
CA CYS A 23 2.93 -22.22 -1.93
C CYS A 23 2.86 -23.62 -2.57
N SER A 24 1.66 -24.08 -2.91
CA SER A 24 1.47 -25.00 -4.03
C SER A 24 0.15 -24.70 -4.71
N ASP A 25 0.33 -24.32 -5.96
CA ASP A 25 -0.63 -24.14 -7.02
C ASP A 25 -1.32 -25.47 -7.40
N ASP A 26 -2.40 -25.34 -8.16
CA ASP A 26 -3.11 -26.38 -8.92
C ASP A 26 -3.96 -27.40 -8.14
N SER A 27 -5.28 -27.20 -8.17
CA SER A 27 -6.26 -28.26 -8.04
C SER A 27 -7.48 -27.95 -8.91
N ALA A 28 -7.36 -28.31 -10.17
CA ALA A 28 -8.48 -28.39 -11.08
C ALA A 28 -9.47 -29.51 -10.65
N THR A 29 -10.75 -29.16 -10.73
CA THR A 29 -11.92 -30.03 -11.03
C THR A 29 -12.45 -30.96 -9.93
N ALA A 30 -13.63 -30.60 -9.38
CA ALA A 30 -14.86 -31.40 -9.49
C ALA A 30 -16.02 -30.75 -8.68
N ALA A 31 -16.65 -29.71 -9.22
CA ALA A 31 -17.98 -29.30 -8.78
C ALA A 31 -19.01 -29.97 -9.69
N SER A 32 -19.49 -31.15 -9.29
CA SER A 32 -20.67 -31.77 -9.89
C SER A 32 -21.92 -31.41 -9.10
N ASN A 33 -22.92 -30.97 -9.85
CA ASN A 33 -24.36 -31.00 -9.56
C ASN A 33 -24.92 -30.09 -8.46
N ALA A 34 -25.41 -28.93 -8.91
CA ALA A 34 -26.78 -28.52 -8.61
C ALA A 34 -27.39 -27.82 -9.85
N SER A 35 -27.91 -28.63 -10.78
CA SER A 35 -28.90 -28.15 -11.75
C SER A 35 -30.26 -28.11 -11.07
N SER A 36 -30.91 -26.97 -11.11
CA SER A 36 -32.38 -26.86 -11.08
C SER A 36 -32.76 -25.68 -11.95
N ALA A 37 -32.90 -25.98 -13.25
CA ALA A 37 -33.69 -25.18 -14.15
C ALA A 37 -35.18 -25.44 -13.85
N SER A 38 -35.99 -24.39 -13.93
CA SER A 38 -37.42 -24.51 -14.25
C SER A 38 -37.87 -23.25 -14.96
N ALA A 39 -37.58 -23.22 -16.26
CA ALA A 39 -38.55 -22.77 -17.27
C ALA A 39 -39.19 -24.07 -17.82
N THR A 40 -40.43 -24.18 -18.25
CA THR A 40 -41.29 -23.24 -18.99
C THR A 40 -42.71 -23.83 -18.97
N SER A 41 -43.74 -23.00 -18.99
CA SER A 41 -44.94 -23.30 -19.79
C SER A 41 -45.77 -22.04 -19.99
N SER A 42 -45.77 -21.53 -21.22
CA SER A 42 -47.00 -21.11 -21.90
C SER A 42 -46.73 -20.98 -23.39
N THR A 43 -47.41 -21.85 -24.12
CA THR A 43 -47.53 -21.92 -25.57
C THR A 43 -48.35 -20.73 -26.09
N ALA A 44 -47.86 -20.05 -27.12
CA ALA A 44 -48.67 -19.56 -28.24
C ALA A 44 -47.76 -19.05 -29.38
N GLU A 45 -48.26 -19.24 -30.60
CA GLU A 45 -47.61 -19.28 -31.91
C GLU A 45 -47.10 -17.93 -32.47
N PRO A 46 -46.34 -17.94 -33.60
CA PRO A 46 -45.59 -16.80 -34.10
C PRO A 46 -46.43 -15.95 -35.07
N ASP A 47 -46.25 -14.62 -35.02
CA ASP A 47 -46.57 -13.80 -36.18
C ASP A 47 -45.57 -12.65 -36.36
N SER A 48 -45.24 -12.46 -37.62
CA SER A 48 -44.31 -11.53 -38.23
C SER A 48 -44.71 -10.08 -37.93
N THR A 49 -43.74 -9.21 -37.65
CA THR A 49 -43.58 -7.88 -38.27
C THR A 49 -42.34 -7.20 -37.68
N VAL A 50 -41.34 -6.97 -38.51
CA VAL A 50 -40.16 -6.12 -38.24
C VAL A 50 -40.63 -4.72 -37.84
N LYS A 51 -40.57 -4.38 -36.56
CA LYS A 51 -40.64 -2.99 -36.07
C LYS A 51 -39.24 -2.55 -35.66
N ARG A 52 -38.64 -1.73 -36.51
CA ARG A 52 -37.45 -0.90 -36.27
C ARG A 52 -37.56 -0.24 -34.89
N ILE A 53 -36.77 -0.70 -33.93
CA ILE A 53 -36.60 -0.01 -32.64
C ILE A 53 -35.61 1.12 -32.89
N THR A 54 -36.13 2.34 -32.92
CA THR A 54 -35.35 3.58 -32.83
C THR A 54 -34.70 3.61 -31.45
N ALA A 55 -33.37 3.62 -31.40
CA ALA A 55 -32.63 3.81 -30.16
C ALA A 55 -32.96 5.20 -29.57
N PRO A 56 -33.09 5.33 -28.23
CA PRO A 56 -33.21 6.64 -27.59
C PRO A 56 -31.94 7.47 -27.85
N PRO A 57 -32.03 8.81 -27.92
CA PRO A 57 -30.85 9.64 -28.11
C PRO A 57 -29.92 9.43 -26.92
N THR A 58 -28.69 8.99 -27.21
CA THR A 58 -27.57 8.98 -26.28
C THR A 58 -27.39 10.42 -25.81
N THR A 59 -27.91 10.75 -24.62
CA THR A 59 -27.50 11.96 -23.92
C THR A 59 -25.99 11.86 -23.79
N SER A 60 -25.31 12.79 -24.44
CA SER A 60 -23.87 12.93 -24.52
C SER A 60 -23.27 12.60 -23.15
N ALA A 61 -22.64 11.43 -23.04
CA ALA A 61 -21.65 11.22 -22.00
C ALA A 61 -20.66 12.36 -22.19
N VAL A 62 -20.55 13.21 -21.17
CA VAL A 62 -19.39 14.06 -20.99
C VAL A 62 -18.23 13.08 -20.88
N ALA A 63 -17.61 12.78 -22.02
CA ALA A 63 -16.26 12.27 -22.06
C ALA A 63 -15.43 13.42 -21.52
N GLU A 64 -15.31 13.46 -20.20
CA GLU A 64 -14.28 14.20 -19.51
C GLU A 64 -12.98 13.67 -20.08
N ALA A 65 -12.37 14.45 -20.97
CA ALA A 65 -11.04 14.18 -21.44
C ALA A 65 -10.14 14.35 -20.22
N THR A 66 -9.99 13.29 -19.44
CA THR A 66 -8.99 13.17 -18.39
C THR A 66 -7.67 13.46 -19.08
N ARG A 67 -7.12 14.66 -18.83
CA ARG A 67 -5.86 15.07 -19.44
C ARG A 67 -4.79 14.11 -18.96
N GLU A 68 -3.85 13.74 -19.80
CA GLU A 68 -2.79 12.77 -19.45
C GLU A 68 -2.03 13.18 -18.18
N GLU A 69 -1.90 14.48 -17.93
CA GLU A 69 -1.32 15.07 -16.71
C GLU A 69 -2.09 14.70 -15.43
N ASP A 70 -3.42 14.58 -15.52
CA ASP A 70 -4.30 14.21 -14.40
C ASP A 70 -4.14 12.72 -14.04
N LEU A 71 -3.89 11.88 -15.05
CA LEU A 71 -3.59 10.47 -14.85
C LEU A 71 -2.21 10.25 -14.25
N HIS A 72 -1.20 11.03 -14.68
CA HIS A 72 0.15 10.98 -14.11
C HIS A 72 0.15 11.34 -12.62
N GLY A 73 -0.45 12.47 -12.26
CA GLY A 73 -0.54 12.91 -10.86
C GLY A 73 -1.27 11.90 -9.97
N ALA A 74 -2.40 11.37 -10.44
CA ALA A 74 -3.14 10.35 -9.69
C ALA A 74 -2.35 9.04 -9.51
N ALA A 75 -1.64 8.59 -10.55
CA ALA A 75 -0.80 7.40 -10.46
C ALA A 75 0.36 7.60 -9.49
N LEU A 76 1.05 8.75 -9.57
CA LEU A 76 2.13 9.11 -8.66
C LEU A 76 1.64 9.16 -7.20
N TYR A 77 0.51 9.83 -6.95
CA TYR A 77 -0.09 9.88 -5.63
C TYR A 77 -0.36 8.48 -5.07
N LEU A 78 -1.03 7.61 -5.82
CA LEU A 78 -1.38 6.27 -5.36
C LEU A 78 -0.13 5.41 -5.07
N GLN A 79 0.88 5.50 -5.93
CA GLN A 79 2.14 4.79 -5.72
C GLN A 79 2.84 5.27 -4.45
N THR A 80 3.03 6.59 -4.31
CA THR A 80 3.68 7.16 -3.12
C THR A 80 2.89 6.84 -1.84
N CYS A 81 1.55 6.86 -1.91
CA CYS A 81 0.71 6.56 -0.74
C CYS A 81 0.94 5.12 -0.28
N HIS A 82 0.92 4.17 -1.23
CA HIS A 82 1.16 2.76 -0.94
C HIS A 82 2.55 2.51 -0.35
N ASP A 83 3.59 3.09 -0.95
CA ASP A 83 4.97 2.91 -0.46
C ASP A 83 5.16 3.54 0.93
N ALA A 84 4.51 4.68 1.20
CA ALA A 84 4.57 5.36 2.49
C ALA A 84 3.76 4.65 3.59
N LEU A 85 2.69 3.92 3.24
CA LEU A 85 1.92 3.13 4.22
C LEU A 85 2.78 2.07 4.89
N GLU A 86 3.54 1.30 4.11
CA GLU A 86 4.43 0.27 4.65
C GLU A 86 5.48 0.87 5.59
N TYR A 87 6.01 2.04 5.22
CA TYR A 87 6.91 2.79 6.08
C TYR A 87 6.22 3.18 7.40
N PHE A 88 5.06 3.83 7.37
CA PHE A 88 4.39 4.30 8.59
C PHE A 88 3.85 3.16 9.47
N ASP A 89 3.46 2.03 8.90
CA ASP A 89 3.08 0.84 9.67
C ASP A 89 4.22 0.36 10.56
N ALA A 90 5.46 0.35 10.06
CA ALA A 90 6.62 0.02 10.86
C ALA A 90 6.86 1.03 12.00
N PHE A 91 6.61 2.33 11.76
CA PHE A 91 6.73 3.36 12.80
C PHE A 91 5.63 3.28 13.86
N ARG A 92 4.40 2.89 13.47
CA ARG A 92 3.32 2.64 14.41
C ARG A 92 3.64 1.45 15.30
N GLU A 93 4.12 0.36 14.72
CA GLU A 93 4.56 -0.82 15.49
C GLU A 93 5.69 -0.45 16.45
N LEU A 94 6.66 0.37 16.00
CA LEU A 94 7.74 0.85 16.86
C LEU A 94 7.24 1.73 18.02
N ALA A 95 6.33 2.66 17.75
CA ALA A 95 5.71 3.51 18.76
C ALA A 95 4.94 2.66 19.80
N ASP A 96 4.18 1.67 19.34
CA ASP A 96 3.47 0.72 20.20
C ASP A 96 4.44 -0.09 21.08
N MET A 97 5.56 -0.57 20.53
CA MET A 97 6.60 -1.26 21.29
C MET A 97 7.30 -0.35 22.31
N ALA A 98 7.48 0.92 21.98
CA ALA A 98 8.04 1.93 22.88
C ALA A 98 7.05 2.40 23.96
N GLY A 99 5.75 2.16 23.74
CA GLY A 99 4.67 2.67 24.60
C GLY A 99 4.40 4.16 24.42
N GLU A 100 4.78 4.73 23.28
CA GLU A 100 4.60 6.14 22.93
C GLU A 100 3.48 6.29 21.88
N PRO A 101 2.73 7.39 21.87
CA PRO A 101 1.74 7.63 20.83
C PRO A 101 2.42 7.92 19.49
N PHE A 102 1.86 7.40 18.40
CA PHE A 102 2.28 7.75 17.05
C PHE A 102 1.77 9.15 16.67
N ASP A 103 2.68 10.08 16.35
CA ASP A 103 2.35 11.39 15.78
C ASP A 103 2.48 11.33 14.25
N ALA A 104 1.34 11.22 13.56
CA ALA A 104 1.28 11.14 12.10
C ALA A 104 1.89 12.36 11.40
N LYS A 105 1.77 13.56 12.00
CA LYS A 105 2.30 14.77 11.37
C LYS A 105 3.82 14.79 11.48
N GLU A 106 4.36 14.46 12.65
CA GLU A 106 5.80 14.39 12.87
C GLU A 106 6.45 13.31 11.99
N ALA A 107 5.81 12.14 11.88
CA ALA A 107 6.29 11.08 11.00
C ALA A 107 6.28 11.50 9.52
N ALA A 108 5.18 12.14 9.05
CA ALA A 108 5.08 12.65 7.69
C ALA A 108 6.12 13.75 7.39
N ASP A 109 6.31 14.70 8.31
CA ASP A 109 7.32 15.75 8.18
C ASP A 109 8.73 15.13 8.08
N GLY A 110 9.04 14.13 8.90
CA GLY A 110 10.32 13.43 8.88
C GLY A 110 10.58 12.68 7.58
N LEU A 111 9.59 11.96 7.05
CA LEU A 111 9.72 11.29 5.75
C LEU A 111 9.88 12.31 4.60
N LEU A 112 9.18 13.43 4.67
CA LEU A 112 9.30 14.50 3.68
C LEU A 112 10.66 15.19 3.74
N GLU A 113 11.22 15.38 4.94
CA GLU A 113 12.58 15.88 5.12
C GLU A 113 13.63 14.90 4.57
N LEU A 114 13.44 13.60 4.79
CA LEU A 114 14.29 12.57 4.20
C LEU A 114 14.25 12.62 2.67
N ALA A 115 13.06 12.74 2.08
CA ALA A 115 12.88 12.86 0.63
C ALA A 115 13.52 14.16 0.07
N ARG A 116 13.42 15.27 0.81
CA ARG A 116 14.00 16.56 0.40
C ARG A 116 15.52 16.56 0.42
N THR A 117 16.11 15.91 1.41
CA THR A 117 17.55 15.85 1.62
C THR A 117 18.22 14.69 0.89
N GLY A 118 17.44 13.77 0.31
CA GLY A 118 17.95 12.52 -0.24
C GLY A 118 18.56 11.60 0.84
N GLY A 119 18.20 11.81 2.10
CA GLY A 119 18.73 11.05 3.24
C GLY A 119 20.24 11.20 3.47
N GLU A 120 20.86 12.31 3.02
CA GLU A 120 22.31 12.53 3.19
C GLU A 120 22.76 12.48 4.65
N GLU A 121 22.00 13.09 5.56
CA GLU A 121 22.30 13.07 7.00
C GLU A 121 22.21 11.66 7.57
N LEU A 122 21.10 10.96 7.31
CA LEU A 122 20.92 9.58 7.76
C LEU A 122 22.02 8.66 7.21
N ARG A 123 22.37 8.80 5.93
CA ARG A 123 23.45 8.03 5.32
C ARG A 123 24.79 8.33 5.98
N HIS A 124 25.10 9.60 6.22
CA HIS A 124 26.34 9.99 6.90
C HIS A 124 26.41 9.38 8.32
N ASP A 125 25.32 9.39 9.07
CA ASP A 125 25.28 8.81 10.42
C ASP A 125 25.43 7.28 10.40
N LEU A 126 24.82 6.62 9.41
CA LEU A 126 24.98 5.19 9.21
C LEU A 126 26.42 4.84 8.77
N GLU A 127 27.01 5.59 7.85
CA GLU A 127 28.42 5.45 7.45
C GLU A 127 29.36 5.65 8.65
N ALA A 128 29.08 6.62 9.51
CA ALA A 128 29.85 6.90 10.72
C ALA A 128 29.71 5.80 11.80
N SER A 129 28.57 5.12 11.85
CA SER A 129 28.37 3.99 12.77
C SER A 129 29.27 2.80 12.44
N GLY A 130 29.63 2.61 11.17
CA GLY A 130 30.47 1.50 10.69
C GLY A 130 29.81 0.11 10.76
N ASP A 131 28.56 0.03 11.19
CA ASP A 131 27.84 -1.22 11.45
C ASP A 131 27.02 -1.72 10.24
N LEU A 132 26.76 -0.85 9.26
CA LEU A 132 25.96 -1.16 8.08
C LEU A 132 26.70 -0.80 6.78
N ASP A 133 26.55 -1.66 5.77
CA ASP A 133 26.98 -1.35 4.39
C ASP A 133 25.94 -0.42 3.77
N VAL A 134 26.26 0.88 3.71
CA VAL A 134 25.35 1.90 3.17
C VAL A 134 25.62 2.07 1.69
N ALA A 135 24.58 1.83 0.88
CA ALA A 135 24.68 2.05 -0.56
C ALA A 135 25.01 3.53 -0.85
N ALA A 136 25.94 3.75 -1.79
CA ALA A 136 26.20 5.09 -2.29
C ALA A 136 24.94 5.61 -3.00
N ALA A 137 24.65 6.91 -2.83
CA ALA A 137 23.58 7.58 -3.56
C ALA A 137 23.79 7.44 -5.08
N ASP A 138 22.71 7.19 -5.83
CA ASP A 138 22.78 7.17 -7.29
C ASP A 138 23.02 8.61 -7.79
N PRO A 139 24.16 8.88 -8.48
CA PRO A 139 24.45 10.22 -8.97
C PRO A 139 23.48 10.72 -10.06
N ASN A 140 22.59 9.86 -10.59
CA ASN A 140 21.59 10.21 -11.58
C ASN A 140 20.18 10.35 -11.01
N GLU A 141 19.99 10.09 -9.71
CA GLU A 141 18.71 10.32 -9.05
C GLU A 141 18.42 11.82 -9.01
N PRO A 142 17.24 12.29 -9.45
CA PRO A 142 16.92 13.70 -9.42
C PRO A 142 16.85 14.19 -7.97
N THR A 143 17.44 15.35 -7.72
CA THR A 143 17.26 16.05 -6.44
C THR A 143 15.81 16.50 -6.29
N TRP A 144 15.37 16.77 -5.05
CA TRP A 144 14.03 17.25 -4.79
C TRP A 144 13.66 18.50 -5.61
N GLU A 145 14.60 19.42 -5.80
CA GLU A 145 14.40 20.64 -6.60
C GLU A 145 14.21 20.38 -8.10
N GLU A 146 14.78 19.28 -8.61
CA GLU A 146 14.70 18.87 -10.01
C GLU A 146 13.37 18.17 -10.33
N ILE A 147 12.68 17.64 -9.32
CA ILE A 147 11.34 17.07 -9.47
C ILE A 147 10.32 18.19 -9.81
N PRO A 148 9.46 17.99 -10.82
CA PRO A 148 8.40 18.93 -11.15
C PRO A 148 7.57 19.32 -9.93
N LYS A 149 7.20 20.61 -9.83
CA LYS A 149 6.44 21.11 -8.67
C LYS A 149 5.10 20.38 -8.47
N ALA A 150 4.42 20.02 -9.57
CA ALA A 150 3.17 19.27 -9.51
C ALA A 150 3.40 17.91 -8.85
N ASP A 151 4.40 17.16 -9.31
CA ASP A 151 4.78 15.85 -8.78
C ASP A 151 5.17 15.92 -7.30
N ARG A 152 5.97 16.92 -6.90
CA ARG A 152 6.27 17.16 -5.48
C ARG A 152 5.02 17.40 -4.63
N THR A 153 4.02 18.08 -5.19
CA THR A 153 2.76 18.35 -4.49
C THR A 153 1.98 17.05 -4.29
N GLU A 154 1.94 16.17 -5.29
CA GLU A 154 1.29 14.86 -5.16
C GLU A 154 2.03 13.94 -4.19
N ILE A 155 3.37 13.94 -4.20
CA ILE A 155 4.20 13.20 -3.24
C ILE A 155 3.93 13.68 -1.81
N GLU A 156 3.96 15.00 -1.56
CA GLU A 156 3.67 15.57 -0.25
C GLU A 156 2.25 15.21 0.22
N ARG A 157 1.26 15.32 -0.67
CA ARG A 157 -0.14 14.93 -0.38
C ARG A 157 -0.26 13.45 -0.03
N ALA A 158 0.44 12.57 -0.75
CA ALA A 158 0.43 11.13 -0.53
C ALA A 158 1.07 10.74 0.79
N ILE A 159 2.22 11.34 1.14
CA ILE A 159 2.90 11.08 2.42
C ILE A 159 1.99 11.44 3.60
N TYR A 160 1.36 12.62 3.58
CA TYR A 160 0.43 13.00 4.66
C TYR A 160 -0.82 12.13 4.70
N ALA A 161 -1.35 11.68 3.55
CA ALA A 161 -2.48 10.76 3.53
C ALA A 161 -2.10 9.40 4.14
N ALA A 162 -0.96 8.83 3.74
CA ALA A 162 -0.47 7.55 4.28
C ALA A 162 -0.23 7.61 5.79
N ALA A 163 0.35 8.70 6.31
CA ALA A 163 0.57 8.85 7.74
C ALA A 163 -0.73 8.84 8.57
N ASN A 164 -1.86 9.20 7.95
CA ASN A 164 -3.19 9.18 8.57
C ASN A 164 -4.03 7.94 8.19
N ASP A 165 -3.47 6.99 7.44
CA ASP A 165 -4.21 5.84 6.86
C ASP A 165 -5.37 6.25 5.94
N ASP A 166 -5.22 7.40 5.26
CA ASP A 166 -6.23 8.02 4.38
C ASP A 166 -5.88 7.87 2.88
N CYS A 167 -5.13 6.83 2.53
CA CYS A 167 -5.03 6.33 1.16
C CYS A 167 -6.35 5.61 0.78
#